data_AF-A0AAD7R404-F1
#
_entry.id   AF-A0AAD7R404-F1
#
_cell.length_a   1.000
_cell.length_b   1.000
_cell.length_c   1.000
_cell.angle_alpha   90.00
_cell.angle_beta   90.00
_cell.angle_gamma   90.00
#
_symmetry.space_group_name_H-M   'P 1'
#
loop_
_entity.id
_entity.type
_entity.pdbx_description
1 polymer ?
#
loop_
_entity_poly.entity_id
_entity_poly.type
_entity_poly.pdbx_seq_one_letter_code
_entity_poly.pdbx_strand_id
1 'polypeptide(L)'
;MADAQSSNDESAETMRSVLHRISKEIRDFRAEHKEDLHKLKEELKEDMKTELKDLKQEIYRELSANSTRIQVHETRLNEAETRIDEGETINMAMKDALIKSIKEQKAMREKLVDLEGRSRRNNIRIYGVPEEKEEAQGVHGIKRALKEKGVRFQTPLDKMRIHWDSNTHIQQRTRRSAGAEEERLLRGDTRPQHYGAGPRVRGPLGGGFPLCLPTGTQGGEESS
;
A
#
# COMPACT_ATOMS: atom_id res chain seq x y z
N MET A 1 -91.08 64.81 66.83
CA MET A 1 -90.06 63.88 67.38
C MET A 1 -90.02 62.52 66.68
N ALA A 2 -90.97 62.17 65.80
CA ALA A 2 -90.99 60.90 65.07
C ALA A 2 -90.14 60.86 63.77
N ASP A 3 -89.89 62.00 63.11
CA ASP A 3 -89.18 62.02 61.80
C ASP A 3 -87.66 61.75 61.90
N ALA A 4 -87.05 61.95 63.06
CA ALA A 4 -85.61 61.71 63.26
C ALA A 4 -85.26 60.21 63.38
N GLN A 5 -86.23 59.36 63.74
CA GLN A 5 -86.02 57.92 63.88
C GLN A 5 -86.15 57.18 62.54
N SER A 6 -86.95 57.69 61.60
CA SER A 6 -87.15 57.08 60.27
C SER A 6 -85.93 57.25 59.34
N SER A 7 -85.23 58.39 59.37
CA SER A 7 -84.05 58.61 58.50
C SER A 7 -82.80 57.84 58.96
N ASN A 8 -82.69 57.56 60.26
CA ASN A 8 -81.60 56.76 60.81
C ASN A 8 -81.74 55.27 60.43
N ASP A 9 -82.96 54.77 60.27
CA ASP A 9 -83.23 53.38 59.89
C ASP A 9 -82.95 53.12 58.40
N GLU A 10 -83.34 54.05 57.50
CA GLU A 10 -82.98 53.98 56.07
C GLU A 10 -81.46 54.02 55.82
N SER A 11 -80.74 54.84 56.59
CA SER A 11 -79.28 54.94 56.49
C SER A 11 -78.59 53.67 57.01
N ALA A 12 -79.16 53.02 58.04
CA ALA A 12 -78.68 51.73 58.53
C ALA A 12 -78.97 50.58 57.54
N GLU A 13 -80.12 50.61 56.86
CA GLU A 13 -80.54 49.60 55.90
C GLU A 13 -79.74 49.67 54.59
N THR A 14 -79.44 50.89 54.12
CA THR A 14 -78.51 51.10 53.00
C THR A 14 -77.09 50.63 53.32
N MET A 15 -76.57 50.89 54.53
CA MET A 15 -75.28 50.33 54.96
C MET A 15 -75.28 48.80 55.04
N ARG A 16 -76.37 48.17 55.53
CA ARG A 16 -76.50 46.70 55.55
C ARG A 16 -76.50 46.11 54.15
N SER A 17 -77.16 46.76 53.20
CA SER A 17 -77.16 46.36 51.80
C SER A 17 -75.75 46.41 51.17
N VAL A 18 -75.01 47.50 51.41
CA VAL A 18 -73.62 47.64 50.93
C VAL A 18 -72.70 46.59 51.55
N LEU A 19 -72.77 46.36 52.87
CA LEU A 19 -72.00 45.32 53.56
C LEU A 19 -72.33 43.92 53.04
N HIS A 20 -73.60 43.65 52.73
CA HIS A 20 -74.03 42.39 52.15
C HIS A 20 -73.44 42.18 50.75
N ARG A 21 -73.42 43.24 49.92
CA ARG A 21 -72.83 43.22 48.60
C ARG A 21 -71.32 42.96 48.65
N ILE A 22 -70.58 43.69 49.48
CA ILE A 22 -69.13 43.49 49.65
C ILE A 22 -68.84 42.07 50.15
N SER A 23 -69.62 41.57 51.12
CA SER A 23 -69.47 40.20 51.61
C SER A 23 -69.79 39.14 50.56
N LYS A 24 -70.63 39.46 49.57
CA LYS A 24 -70.88 38.59 48.43
C LYS A 24 -69.69 38.62 47.47
N GLU A 25 -69.22 39.80 47.07
CA GLU A 25 -68.07 39.98 46.17
C GLU A 25 -66.80 39.31 46.74
N ILE A 26 -66.52 39.42 48.04
CA ILE A 26 -65.39 38.72 48.69
C ILE A 26 -65.54 37.20 48.62
N ARG A 27 -66.76 36.67 48.77
CA ARG A 27 -67.01 35.23 48.67
C ARG A 27 -66.83 34.74 47.24
N ASP A 28 -67.34 35.48 46.27
CA ASP A 28 -67.23 35.17 44.85
C ASP A 28 -65.75 35.21 44.42
N PHE A 29 -65.02 36.26 44.78
CA PHE A 29 -63.58 36.37 44.55
C PHE A 29 -62.78 35.21 45.18
N ARG A 30 -63.11 34.82 46.41
CA ARG A 30 -62.46 33.69 47.08
C ARG A 30 -62.75 32.36 46.38
N ALA A 31 -63.94 32.19 45.82
CA ALA A 31 -64.31 31.02 45.05
C ALA A 31 -63.53 30.98 43.73
N GLU A 32 -63.50 32.09 42.99
CA GLU A 32 -62.74 32.23 41.74
C GLU A 32 -61.24 31.98 41.96
N HIS A 33 -60.62 32.64 42.94
CA HIS A 33 -59.20 32.44 43.22
C HIS A 33 -58.87 31.00 43.63
N LYS A 34 -59.78 30.30 44.32
CA LYS A 34 -59.60 28.89 44.65
C LYS A 34 -59.70 28.00 43.41
N GLU A 35 -60.58 28.35 42.48
CA GLU A 35 -60.70 27.67 41.20
C GLU A 35 -59.44 27.88 40.34
N ASP A 36 -58.94 29.11 40.25
CA ASP A 36 -57.72 29.43 39.48
C ASP A 36 -56.49 28.74 40.06
N LEU A 37 -56.33 28.72 41.39
CA LEU A 37 -55.26 27.94 42.03
C LEU A 37 -55.37 26.45 41.74
N HIS A 38 -56.59 25.92 41.66
CA HIS A 38 -56.80 24.52 41.32
C HIS A 38 -56.43 24.25 39.85
N LYS A 39 -56.81 25.13 38.92
CA LYS A 39 -56.44 25.04 37.51
C LYS A 39 -54.93 25.10 37.33
N LEU A 40 -54.27 26.12 37.87
CA LEU A 40 -52.82 26.29 37.81
C LEU A 40 -52.08 25.06 38.34
N LYS A 41 -52.55 24.49 39.46
CA LYS A 41 -51.94 23.30 40.05
C LYS A 41 -52.05 22.09 39.12
N GLU A 42 -53.22 21.86 38.51
CA GLU A 42 -53.41 20.72 37.62
C GLU A 42 -52.67 20.90 36.29
N GLU A 43 -52.62 22.13 35.74
CA GLU A 43 -51.82 22.47 34.56
C GLU A 43 -50.34 22.20 34.80
N LEU A 44 -49.76 22.78 35.87
CA LEU A 44 -48.35 22.57 36.21
C LEU A 44 -48.03 21.09 36.41
N LYS A 45 -48.94 20.34 37.04
CA LYS A 45 -48.77 18.91 37.30
C LYS A 45 -48.79 18.09 36.02
N GLU A 46 -49.65 18.40 35.06
CA GLU A 46 -49.65 17.71 33.77
C GLU A 46 -48.46 18.13 32.91
N ASP A 47 -48.10 19.41 32.86
CA ASP A 47 -46.94 19.92 32.12
C ASP A 47 -45.63 19.27 32.59
N MET A 48 -45.40 19.22 33.91
CA MET A 48 -44.22 18.54 34.47
C MET A 48 -44.22 17.04 34.13
N LYS A 49 -45.39 16.41 34.12
CA LYS A 49 -45.53 14.99 33.83
C LYS A 49 -45.34 14.69 32.35
N THR A 50 -45.69 15.60 31.45
CA THR A 50 -45.38 15.49 30.02
C THR A 50 -43.90 15.71 29.77
N GLU A 51 -43.29 16.77 30.30
CA GLU A 51 -41.87 17.04 30.10
C GLU A 51 -40.97 15.92 30.63
N LEU A 52 -41.29 15.35 31.79
CA LEU A 52 -40.53 14.21 32.33
C LEU A 52 -40.66 12.95 31.46
N LYS A 53 -41.81 12.73 30.83
CA LYS A 53 -41.99 11.61 29.90
C LYS A 53 -41.18 11.84 28.62
N ASP A 54 -41.22 13.06 28.09
CA ASP A 54 -40.53 13.41 26.86
C ASP A 54 -39.01 13.36 27.06
N LEU A 55 -38.51 13.91 28.16
CA LEU A 55 -37.10 13.84 28.54
C LEU A 55 -36.63 12.39 28.73
N LYS A 56 -37.45 11.56 29.38
CA LYS A 56 -37.17 10.12 29.51
C LYS A 56 -37.07 9.46 28.13
N GLN A 57 -37.99 9.74 27.23
CA GLN A 57 -37.98 9.18 25.88
C GLN A 57 -36.77 9.64 25.07
N GLU A 58 -36.41 10.92 25.13
CA GLU A 58 -35.25 11.45 24.43
C GLU A 58 -33.94 10.83 24.93
N ILE A 59 -33.80 10.66 26.26
CA ILE A 59 -32.64 9.96 26.84
C ILE A 59 -32.52 8.54 26.29
N TYR A 60 -33.62 7.78 26.24
CA TYR A 60 -33.57 6.43 25.67
C TYR A 60 -33.25 6.43 24.18
N ARG A 61 -33.73 7.42 23.43
CA ARG A 61 -33.45 7.56 22.02
C ARG A 61 -31.96 7.84 21.78
N GLU A 62 -31.38 8.79 22.49
CA GLU A 62 -29.95 9.13 22.39
C GLU A 62 -29.06 7.99 22.88
N LEU A 63 -29.43 7.28 23.95
CA LEU A 63 -28.70 6.10 24.41
C LEU A 63 -28.69 4.99 23.35
N SER A 64 -29.84 4.72 22.73
CA SER A 64 -29.96 3.75 21.64
C SER A 64 -29.12 4.17 20.43
N ALA A 65 -29.22 5.44 20.01
CA ALA A 65 -28.41 5.99 18.93
C ALA A 65 -26.91 5.87 19.22
N ASN A 66 -26.47 6.22 20.42
CA ASN A 66 -25.07 6.09 20.81
C ASN A 66 -24.60 4.63 20.85
N SER A 67 -25.44 3.69 21.30
CA SER A 67 -25.14 2.27 21.24
C SER A 67 -24.89 1.80 19.80
N THR A 68 -25.73 2.20 18.85
CA THR A 68 -25.53 1.86 17.42
C THR A 68 -24.26 2.50 16.85
N ARG A 69 -23.95 3.76 17.20
CA ARG A 69 -22.71 4.43 16.76
C ARG A 69 -21.48 3.70 17.28
N ILE A 70 -21.51 3.25 18.54
CA ILE A 70 -20.42 2.48 19.15
C ILE A 70 -20.21 1.16 18.40
N GLN A 71 -21.27 0.42 18.08
CA GLN A 71 -21.18 -0.82 17.30
C GLN A 71 -20.58 -0.59 15.90
N VAL A 72 -20.95 0.50 15.24
CA VAL A 72 -20.36 0.87 13.94
C VAL A 72 -18.88 1.22 14.10
N HIS A 73 -18.48 1.89 15.17
CA HIS A 73 -17.06 2.18 15.43
C HIS A 73 -16.26 0.92 15.75
N GLU A 74 -16.83 -0.02 16.49
CA GLU A 74 -16.20 -1.30 16.81
C GLU A 74 -15.93 -2.12 15.54
N THR A 75 -16.91 -2.21 14.63
CA THR A 75 -16.71 -2.91 13.35
C THR A 75 -15.63 -2.25 12.49
N ARG A 76 -15.62 -0.91 12.41
CA ARG A 76 -14.60 -0.16 11.65
C ARG A 76 -13.21 -0.27 12.27
N LEU A 77 -13.11 -0.33 13.60
CA LEU A 77 -11.84 -0.53 14.29
C LEU A 77 -11.29 -1.93 14.02
N ASN A 78 -12.10 -2.96 14.15
CA ASN A 78 -11.68 -4.34 13.86
C ASN A 78 -11.20 -4.51 12.41
N GLU A 79 -11.88 -3.87 11.44
CA GLU A 79 -11.43 -3.86 10.05
C GLU A 79 -10.09 -3.14 9.89
N ALA A 80 -9.92 -1.99 10.54
CA ALA A 80 -8.68 -1.23 10.50
C ALA A 80 -7.51 -2.01 11.12
N GLU A 81 -7.73 -2.68 12.26
CA GLU A 81 -6.75 -3.55 12.91
C GLU A 81 -6.33 -4.70 11.99
N THR A 82 -7.29 -5.41 11.40
CA THR A 82 -7.00 -6.49 10.45
C THR A 82 -6.16 -6.01 9.27
N ARG A 83 -6.50 -4.84 8.70
CA ARG A 83 -5.74 -4.24 7.59
C ARG A 83 -4.33 -3.83 7.99
N ILE A 84 -4.15 -3.37 9.23
CA ILE A 84 -2.83 -3.03 9.78
C ILE A 84 -2.01 -4.30 9.92
N ASP A 85 -2.55 -5.36 10.52
CA ASP A 85 -1.86 -6.64 10.72
C ASP A 85 -1.42 -7.28 9.38
N GLU A 86 -2.31 -7.27 8.38
CA GLU A 86 -2.00 -7.72 7.02
C GLU A 86 -0.88 -6.87 6.39
N GLY A 87 -0.98 -5.55 6.54
CA GLY A 87 0.01 -4.60 6.04
C GLY A 87 1.39 -4.80 6.68
N GLU A 88 1.44 -5.02 7.99
CA GLU A 88 2.67 -5.30 8.72
C GLU A 88 3.30 -6.61 8.28
N THR A 89 2.49 -7.66 8.11
CA THR A 89 2.94 -8.98 7.64
C THR A 89 3.58 -8.89 6.25
N ILE A 90 2.91 -8.22 5.30
CA ILE A 90 3.44 -8.02 3.94
C ILE A 90 4.72 -7.19 3.97
N ASN A 91 4.77 -6.15 4.80
CA ASN A 91 5.94 -5.29 4.93
C ASN A 91 7.16 -6.06 5.48
N MET A 92 6.95 -6.90 6.49
CA MET A 92 8.00 -7.79 7.01
C MET A 92 8.51 -8.75 5.94
N ALA A 93 7.62 -9.45 5.24
CA ALA A 93 7.99 -10.36 4.16
C ALA A 93 8.76 -9.64 3.03
N MET A 94 8.35 -8.43 2.67
CA MET A 94 9.03 -7.62 1.66
C MET A 94 10.42 -7.18 2.11
N LYS A 95 10.58 -6.76 3.37
CA LYS A 95 11.89 -6.42 3.95
C LYS A 95 12.83 -7.62 3.91
N ASP A 96 12.36 -8.80 4.27
CA ASP A 96 13.17 -10.03 4.25
C ASP A 96 13.59 -10.41 2.84
N ALA A 97 12.67 -10.35 1.88
CA ALA A 97 12.97 -10.58 0.46
C ALA A 97 14.03 -9.60 -0.06
N LEU A 98 13.89 -8.31 0.26
CA LEU A 98 14.85 -7.28 -0.14
C LEU A 98 16.24 -7.51 0.47
N ILE A 99 16.31 -7.85 1.76
CA ILE A 99 17.56 -8.17 2.44
C ILE A 99 18.24 -9.36 1.75
N LYS A 100 17.49 -10.40 1.39
CA LYS A 100 18.01 -11.56 0.67
C LYS A 100 18.54 -11.17 -0.70
N SER A 101 17.79 -10.41 -1.49
CA SER A 101 18.23 -9.95 -2.81
C SER A 101 19.49 -9.07 -2.72
N ILE A 102 19.60 -8.19 -1.73
CA ILE A 102 20.81 -7.37 -1.52
C ILE A 102 22.03 -8.25 -1.23
N LYS A 103 21.88 -9.29 -0.38
CA LYS A 103 22.96 -10.24 -0.08
C LYS A 103 23.40 -10.99 -1.34
N GLU A 104 22.45 -11.48 -2.13
CA GLU A 104 22.72 -12.15 -3.40
C GLU A 104 23.42 -11.23 -4.40
N GLN A 105 22.97 -9.98 -4.54
CA GLN A 105 23.62 -8.99 -5.39
C GLN A 105 25.06 -8.70 -4.97
N LYS A 106 25.33 -8.59 -3.65
CA LYS A 106 26.71 -8.40 -3.15
C LYS A 106 27.59 -9.60 -3.51
N ALA A 107 27.12 -10.81 -3.25
CA ALA A 107 27.85 -12.04 -3.59
C ALA A 107 28.13 -12.16 -5.10
N MET A 108 27.17 -11.77 -5.95
CA MET A 108 27.38 -11.73 -7.40
C MET A 108 28.42 -10.68 -7.81
N ARG A 109 28.36 -9.47 -7.24
CA ARG A 109 29.35 -8.41 -7.51
C ARG A 109 30.76 -8.84 -7.10
N GLU A 110 30.91 -9.47 -5.94
CA GLU A 110 32.21 -9.99 -5.49
C GLU A 110 32.78 -11.04 -6.44
N LYS A 111 31.94 -11.97 -6.93
CA LYS A 111 32.35 -12.94 -7.95
C LYS A 111 32.78 -12.29 -9.26
N LEU A 112 32.06 -11.26 -9.71
CA LEU A 112 32.42 -10.51 -10.92
C LEU A 112 33.78 -9.83 -10.77
N VAL A 113 34.04 -9.19 -9.61
CA VAL A 113 35.32 -8.55 -9.32
C VAL A 113 36.45 -9.57 -9.26
N ASP A 114 36.24 -10.73 -8.63
CA ASP A 114 37.24 -11.82 -8.63
C ASP A 114 37.53 -12.30 -10.05
N LEU A 115 36.50 -12.64 -10.83
CA LEU A 115 36.65 -13.12 -12.21
C LEU A 115 37.33 -12.09 -13.11
N GLU A 116 36.96 -10.81 -12.99
CA GLU A 116 37.61 -9.71 -13.71
C GLU A 116 39.08 -9.59 -13.30
N GLY A 117 39.37 -9.67 -11.99
CA GLY A 117 40.73 -9.72 -11.47
C GLY A 117 41.52 -10.89 -12.05
N ARG A 118 40.97 -12.12 -12.06
CA ARG A 118 41.62 -13.31 -12.62
C ARG A 118 41.88 -13.18 -14.11
N SER A 119 40.90 -12.66 -14.85
CA SER A 119 41.00 -12.42 -16.29
C SER A 119 42.12 -11.44 -16.60
N ARG A 120 42.26 -10.37 -15.81
CA ARG A 120 43.32 -9.36 -15.97
C ARG A 120 44.70 -9.84 -15.54
N ARG A 121 44.84 -10.77 -14.57
CA ARG A 121 46.14 -11.23 -14.05
C ARG A 121 47.08 -11.81 -15.11
N ASN A 122 46.53 -12.38 -16.18
CA ASN A 122 47.31 -12.92 -17.30
C ASN A 122 47.40 -11.96 -18.51
N ASN A 123 46.81 -10.76 -18.41
CA ASN A 123 46.84 -9.77 -19.48
C ASN A 123 47.94 -8.74 -19.23
N ILE A 124 48.82 -8.56 -20.20
CA ILE A 124 49.87 -7.53 -20.15
C ILE A 124 49.37 -6.31 -20.91
N ARG A 125 49.43 -5.14 -20.27
CA ARG A 125 49.15 -3.85 -20.91
C ARG A 125 50.47 -3.16 -21.24
N ILE A 126 50.66 -2.78 -22.51
CA ILE A 126 51.87 -2.11 -23.00
C ILE A 126 51.46 -0.72 -23.45
N TYR A 127 51.96 0.32 -22.78
CA TYR A 127 51.67 1.72 -23.09
C TYR A 127 52.79 2.32 -23.96
N GLY A 128 52.46 3.31 -24.79
CA GLY A 128 53.44 4.06 -25.59
C GLY A 128 53.91 3.37 -26.88
N VAL A 129 53.09 2.47 -27.44
CA VAL A 129 53.32 1.94 -28.80
C VAL A 129 52.79 2.96 -29.81
N PRO A 130 53.61 3.50 -30.73
CA PRO A 130 53.13 4.42 -31.76
C PRO A 130 52.17 3.71 -32.72
N GLU A 131 50.97 4.26 -32.94
CA GLU A 131 49.92 3.69 -33.79
C GLU A 131 50.40 3.40 -35.22
N GLU A 132 51.32 4.22 -35.75
CA GLU A 132 51.90 4.06 -37.10
C GLU A 132 52.69 2.75 -37.31
N LYS A 133 53.10 2.07 -36.22
CA LYS A 133 53.78 0.76 -36.27
C LYS A 133 52.86 -0.41 -35.96
N GLU A 134 51.60 -0.16 -35.59
CA GLU A 134 50.62 -1.20 -35.23
C GLU A 134 50.20 -2.03 -36.45
N GLU A 135 50.04 -1.42 -37.62
CA GLU A 135 49.62 -2.13 -38.85
C GLU A 135 50.78 -2.83 -39.57
N ALA A 136 52.00 -2.29 -39.51
CA ALA A 136 53.12 -2.78 -40.33
C ALA A 136 53.87 -4.01 -39.73
N GLN A 137 53.88 -4.16 -38.41
CA GLN A 137 54.57 -5.28 -37.73
C GLN A 137 53.68 -6.06 -36.74
N GLY A 138 52.50 -5.53 -36.41
CA GLY A 138 51.46 -6.18 -35.62
C GLY A 138 51.94 -6.90 -34.36
N VAL A 139 51.27 -8.00 -34.05
CA VAL A 139 51.56 -8.90 -32.90
C VAL A 139 52.99 -9.46 -32.96
N HIS A 140 53.57 -9.61 -34.15
CA HIS A 140 54.90 -10.20 -34.33
C HIS A 140 56.05 -9.26 -33.94
N GLY A 141 55.91 -7.96 -34.18
CA GLY A 141 56.89 -6.95 -33.76
C GLY A 141 57.02 -6.88 -32.24
N ILE A 142 55.88 -6.90 -31.54
CA ILE A 142 55.85 -6.89 -30.06
C ILE A 142 56.46 -8.17 -29.49
N LYS A 143 56.11 -9.35 -30.03
CA LYS A 143 56.70 -10.63 -29.59
C LYS A 143 58.22 -10.67 -29.76
N ARG A 144 58.74 -10.09 -30.85
CA ARG A 144 60.19 -9.99 -31.10
C ARG A 144 60.87 -9.06 -30.09
N ALA A 145 60.33 -7.87 -29.88
CA ALA A 145 60.88 -6.89 -28.94
C ALA A 145 60.91 -7.41 -27.50
N LEU A 146 59.88 -8.16 -27.08
CA LEU A 146 59.83 -8.79 -25.75
C LEU A 146 60.90 -9.88 -25.59
N LYS A 147 61.14 -10.67 -26.66
CA LYS A 147 62.18 -11.70 -26.68
C LYS A 147 63.60 -11.10 -26.65
N GLU A 148 63.84 -10.03 -27.42
CA GLU A 148 65.13 -9.32 -27.46
C GLU A 148 65.46 -8.68 -26.11
N LYS A 149 64.45 -8.14 -25.40
CA LYS A 149 64.62 -7.59 -24.05
C LYS A 149 64.72 -8.64 -22.94
N GLY A 150 64.72 -9.93 -23.28
CA GLY A 150 64.88 -11.02 -22.32
C GLY A 150 63.70 -11.21 -21.36
N VAL A 151 62.51 -10.67 -21.69
CA VAL A 151 61.32 -10.79 -20.84
C VAL A 151 60.76 -12.21 -20.95
N ARG A 152 60.83 -12.96 -19.85
CA ARG A 152 60.39 -14.37 -19.79
C ARG A 152 58.98 -14.46 -19.20
N PHE A 153 58.04 -14.96 -19.99
CA PHE A 153 56.66 -15.18 -19.55
C PHE A 153 56.45 -16.60 -19.04
N GLN A 154 55.60 -16.75 -18.03
CA GLN A 154 55.13 -18.05 -17.54
C GLN A 154 54.22 -18.74 -18.57
N THR A 155 53.45 -17.96 -19.34
CA THR A 155 52.61 -18.46 -20.42
C THR A 155 53.39 -18.46 -21.74
N PRO A 156 53.38 -19.54 -22.53
CA PRO A 156 54.01 -19.57 -23.85
C PRO A 156 53.49 -18.44 -24.75
N LEU A 157 54.38 -17.78 -25.49
CA LEU A 157 54.08 -16.65 -26.39
C LEU A 157 52.99 -16.96 -27.42
N ASP A 158 52.77 -18.22 -27.77
CA ASP A 158 51.76 -18.67 -28.73
C ASP A 158 50.34 -18.74 -28.15
N LYS A 159 50.22 -18.76 -26.82
CA LYS A 159 48.93 -18.75 -26.10
C LYS A 159 48.52 -17.35 -25.64
N MET A 160 49.37 -16.35 -25.82
CA MET A 160 49.10 -14.96 -25.45
C MET A 160 48.18 -14.29 -26.47
N ARG A 161 47.13 -13.65 -25.98
CA ARG A 161 46.20 -12.84 -26.79
C ARG A 161 46.52 -11.37 -26.56
N ILE A 162 46.68 -10.62 -27.65
CA ILE A 162 46.92 -9.17 -27.60
C ILE A 162 45.60 -8.48 -27.90
N HIS A 163 45.14 -7.66 -26.96
CA HIS A 163 43.96 -6.82 -27.08
C HIS A 163 44.43 -5.36 -27.08
N TRP A 164 44.05 -4.61 -28.09
CA TRP A 164 44.29 -3.17 -28.16
C TRP A 164 43.17 -2.46 -27.39
N ASP A 165 43.50 -1.46 -26.56
CA ASP A 165 42.49 -0.70 -25.79
C ASP A 165 41.48 0.02 -26.72
N SER A 166 41.85 0.24 -27.98
CA SER A 166 41.00 0.76 -29.06
C SER A 166 39.88 -0.21 -29.50
N ASN A 167 39.80 -1.42 -28.93
CA ASN A 167 38.83 -2.44 -29.34
C ASN A 167 37.46 -2.36 -28.63
N THR A 168 36.89 -1.15 -28.57
CA THR A 168 35.43 -0.95 -28.74
C THR A 168 35.05 -0.92 -30.23
N HIS A 169 35.80 -1.61 -31.08
CA HIS A 169 35.47 -1.84 -32.50
C HIS A 169 34.99 -3.27 -32.78
N ILE A 170 34.25 -3.84 -31.83
CA ILE A 170 33.32 -4.95 -32.09
C ILE A 170 31.94 -4.50 -31.62
N GLN A 171 31.28 -3.65 -32.43
CA GLN A 171 29.82 -3.54 -32.64
C GLN A 171 29.50 -2.40 -33.65
N GLN A 172 30.13 -2.40 -34.83
CA GLN A 172 29.59 -1.67 -36.00
C GLN A 172 29.24 -2.59 -37.18
N ARG A 173 29.65 -3.87 -37.15
CA ARG A 173 29.20 -4.86 -38.15
C ARG A 173 27.86 -5.52 -37.81
N THR A 174 27.47 -5.62 -36.54
CA THR A 174 26.13 -6.12 -36.15
C THR A 174 25.03 -5.07 -36.29
N ARG A 175 25.33 -3.76 -36.18
CA ARG A 175 24.34 -2.70 -36.44
C ARG A 175 23.96 -2.58 -37.91
N ARG A 176 24.84 -2.93 -38.85
CA ARG A 176 24.49 -3.05 -40.27
C ARG A 176 23.62 -4.27 -40.58
N SER A 177 23.74 -5.35 -39.81
CA SER A 177 22.86 -6.52 -39.94
C SER A 177 21.49 -6.30 -39.29
N ALA A 178 21.43 -5.59 -38.15
CA ALA A 178 20.17 -5.23 -37.50
C ALA A 178 19.40 -4.16 -38.30
N GLY A 179 20.10 -3.14 -38.82
CA GLY A 179 19.47 -2.13 -39.69
C GLY A 179 19.00 -2.70 -41.03
N ALA A 180 19.71 -3.68 -41.59
CA ALA A 180 19.29 -4.36 -42.83
C ALA A 180 18.14 -5.38 -42.62
N GLU A 181 18.01 -5.97 -41.43
CA GLU A 181 16.84 -6.78 -41.06
C GLU A 181 15.62 -5.90 -40.76
N GLU A 182 15.81 -4.78 -40.07
CA GLU A 182 14.74 -3.80 -39.79
C GLU A 182 14.21 -3.13 -41.07
N GLU A 183 15.10 -2.80 -42.02
CA GLU A 183 14.76 -2.28 -43.34
C GLU A 183 14.14 -3.35 -44.29
N ARG A 184 14.40 -4.65 -44.04
CA ARG A 184 13.71 -5.77 -44.73
C ARG A 184 12.31 -6.04 -44.18
N LEU A 185 12.14 -5.98 -42.86
CA LEU A 185 10.84 -6.13 -42.20
C LEU A 185 9.87 -5.00 -42.59
N LEU A 186 10.38 -3.79 -42.81
CA LEU A 186 9.58 -2.68 -43.35
C LEU A 186 9.24 -2.81 -44.84
N ARG A 187 9.96 -3.64 -45.61
CA ARG A 187 9.73 -3.89 -47.05
C ARG A 187 8.97 -5.19 -47.35
N GLY A 188 8.65 -6.01 -46.35
CA GLY A 188 7.75 -7.17 -46.49
C GLY A 188 8.34 -8.40 -47.21
N ASP A 189 9.65 -8.48 -47.41
CA ASP A 189 10.27 -9.60 -48.14
C ASP A 189 10.64 -10.76 -47.21
N THR A 190 9.79 -11.80 -47.17
CA THR A 190 10.07 -13.08 -46.49
C THR A 190 10.50 -14.16 -47.49
N ARG A 191 11.80 -14.27 -47.75
CA ARG A 191 12.39 -15.51 -48.30
C ARG A 191 13.53 -16.01 -47.41
N PRO A 192 13.43 -17.23 -46.85
CA PRO A 192 14.50 -17.80 -46.03
C PRO A 192 15.73 -18.11 -46.89
N GLN A 193 16.92 -17.66 -46.46
CA GLN A 193 18.17 -18.22 -46.97
C GLN A 193 18.36 -19.60 -46.33
N HIS A 194 18.38 -20.64 -47.18
CA HIS A 194 18.87 -21.96 -46.82
C HIS A 194 20.35 -21.85 -46.41
N TYR A 195 20.63 -21.97 -45.12
CA TYR A 195 21.99 -22.22 -44.66
C TYR A 195 22.35 -23.67 -44.97
N GLY A 196 23.34 -23.83 -45.85
CA GLY A 196 23.87 -25.10 -46.29
C GLY A 196 24.39 -25.96 -45.13
N ALA A 197 24.16 -27.25 -45.26
CA ALA A 197 24.59 -28.30 -44.35
C ALA A 197 26.10 -28.26 -44.09
N GLY A 198 26.49 -28.16 -42.81
CA GLY A 198 27.82 -28.50 -42.34
C GLY A 198 28.05 -30.03 -42.31
N PRO A 199 29.32 -30.49 -42.35
CA PRO A 199 29.66 -31.88 -42.65
C PRO A 199 29.29 -32.86 -41.52
N ARG A 200 28.75 -34.02 -41.92
CA ARG A 200 28.43 -35.16 -41.05
C ARG A 200 29.71 -35.78 -40.47
N VAL A 201 29.86 -35.73 -39.15
CA VAL A 201 30.81 -36.57 -38.42
C VAL A 201 30.09 -37.86 -38.01
N ARG A 202 30.57 -39.01 -38.51
CA ARG A 202 30.14 -40.36 -38.10
C ARG A 202 30.57 -40.62 -36.66
N GLY A 203 29.71 -41.32 -35.89
CA GLY A 203 29.89 -41.61 -34.45
C GLY A 203 31.10 -42.49 -34.07
N PRO A 204 31.17 -42.94 -32.81
CA PRO A 204 30.38 -44.13 -32.47
C PRO A 204 29.70 -44.14 -31.08
N LEU A 205 28.49 -44.71 -31.08
CA LEU A 205 27.94 -45.73 -30.16
C LEU A 205 28.25 -45.66 -28.66
N GLY A 206 27.17 -45.54 -27.86
CA GLY A 206 27.04 -46.24 -26.59
C GLY A 206 26.62 -45.40 -25.39
N GLY A 207 25.47 -45.75 -24.78
CA GLY A 207 25.11 -45.32 -23.41
C GLY A 207 23.70 -44.76 -23.30
N GLY A 208 22.74 -45.64 -23.07
CA GLY A 208 21.31 -45.31 -22.98
C GLY A 208 20.93 -44.48 -21.75
N PHE A 209 19.95 -43.62 -21.96
CA PHE A 209 19.03 -43.15 -20.93
C PHE A 209 17.80 -44.06 -20.92
N PRO A 210 17.19 -44.30 -19.74
CA PRO A 210 15.75 -44.40 -19.69
C PRO A 210 15.16 -43.22 -18.91
N LEU A 211 14.25 -42.52 -19.57
CA LEU A 211 13.24 -41.68 -18.92
C LEU A 211 12.28 -42.58 -18.12
N CYS A 212 11.98 -42.19 -16.88
CA CYS A 212 10.77 -42.62 -16.17
C CYS A 212 10.19 -41.44 -15.38
N LEU A 213 9.00 -41.01 -15.77
CA LEU A 213 7.96 -40.33 -14.98
C LEU A 213 6.63 -40.96 -15.44
N PRO A 214 5.50 -40.78 -14.74
CA PRO A 214 5.21 -41.14 -13.35
C PRO A 214 3.89 -41.97 -13.24
N THR A 215 3.74 -42.76 -12.18
CA THR A 215 2.44 -43.27 -11.66
C THR A 215 2.66 -43.44 -10.16
N GLY A 216 1.87 -42.93 -9.22
CA GLY A 216 0.44 -42.70 -9.19
C GLY A 216 -0.12 -43.48 -7.99
N THR A 217 -0.52 -42.72 -6.96
CA THR A 217 -1.63 -43.00 -6.02
C THR A 217 -1.52 -44.02 -4.88
N GLN A 218 -2.04 -43.56 -3.72
CA GLN A 218 -2.61 -44.24 -2.54
C GLN A 218 -1.63 -44.85 -1.54
N GLY A 219 -1.78 -44.68 -0.22
CA GLY A 219 -2.80 -44.04 0.60
C GLY A 219 -2.72 -44.52 2.06
N GLY A 220 -3.41 -43.82 2.97
CA GLY A 220 -3.78 -44.20 4.35
C GLY A 220 -2.62 -44.42 5.34
N GLU A 221 -2.55 -43.70 6.46
CA GLU A 221 -3.40 -43.76 7.67
C GLU A 221 -2.51 -44.30 8.81
N GLU A 222 -2.23 -43.47 9.82
CA GLU A 222 -2.19 -43.95 11.20
C GLU A 222 -2.56 -42.80 12.15
N SER A 223 -3.57 -43.12 12.94
CA SER A 223 -4.42 -42.25 13.73
C SER A 223 -3.82 -41.96 15.10
N SER A 224 -4.21 -40.84 15.69
CA SER A 224 -4.31 -40.64 17.15
C SER A 224 -5.77 -40.40 17.50
#